data_AF-A0A5R8PED3-F1
#
_entry.id   AF-A0A5R8PED3-F1
#
_cell.length_a   1.000
_cell.length_b   1.000
_cell.length_c   1.000
_cell.angle_alpha   90.00
_cell.angle_beta   90.00
_cell.angle_gamma   90.00
#
_symmetry.space_group_name_H-M   'P 1'
#
loop_
_entity.id
_entity.type
_entity.pdbx_description
1 polymer ?
#
loop_
_entity_poly.entity_id
_entity_poly.type
_entity_poly.pdbx_seq_one_letter_code
_entity_poly.pdbx_strand_id
1 'polypeptide(L)'
;MKPASLAAAALVTAVGALTLIASPTPAVPIGSPCPALAVLGIQGTGQSSPAADPLADTGLVGALIGPVVAAVPHLVQRAYISYPAGFGGAVPGGGADPYAASVAEARRGLDAAVTDLTTRCPGTMIAGVGYSQGAQALSSFAHDVGTGAGPVGADRVAAIVLYSNPDRAPGEPTFPGRPGQTVPDPVPGTNGTSVAGVALPQPPAAGGGIAGGDSGYGALVGRVADICVDGDLACSAPDHAALLRVGAQLAAQANLRDPLAALTSMQSLFSAALGDAWTTVLLNDFHIGPGTVDYRPQQSLAARLIAAADPRTPAPTPDQAAAAAARWNEITATALANPLVVLPTLAGQLSAAWGQLLADNADLVNAGVWVRYGDTVARHNGYAATGHLGPAIAWLIAAAHDIAGSPR
;
A
#
# COMPACT_ATOMS: atom_id res chain seq x y z
N MET A 1 -51.43 60.70 8.93
CA MET A 1 -51.65 59.95 7.68
C MET A 1 -50.73 58.74 7.68
N LYS A 2 -51.25 57.56 7.30
CA LYS A 2 -50.75 56.17 7.48
C LYS A 2 -49.22 55.96 7.34
N PRO A 3 -48.60 55.09 8.16
CA PRO A 3 -47.46 54.30 7.72
C PRO A 3 -47.93 52.97 7.09
N ALA A 4 -47.21 52.57 6.04
CA ALA A 4 -47.48 51.41 5.20
C ALA A 4 -47.06 50.09 5.88
N SER A 5 -47.93 49.07 5.80
CA SER A 5 -47.60 47.69 6.14
C SER A 5 -46.79 47.04 5.01
N LEU A 6 -45.54 46.66 5.29
CA LEU A 6 -44.75 45.74 4.47
C LEU A 6 -44.84 44.35 5.10
N ALA A 7 -45.52 43.44 4.41
CA ALA A 7 -45.61 42.03 4.77
C ALA A 7 -44.29 41.33 4.42
N ALA A 8 -43.68 40.68 5.41
CA ALA A 8 -42.52 39.81 5.22
C ALA A 8 -42.99 38.45 4.67
N ALA A 9 -42.54 38.09 3.47
CA ALA A 9 -42.69 36.75 2.93
C ALA A 9 -41.58 35.85 3.52
N ALA A 10 -41.97 34.87 4.34
CA ALA A 10 -41.06 33.84 4.84
C ALA A 10 -40.80 32.82 3.72
N LEU A 11 -39.57 32.77 3.22
CA LEU A 11 -39.09 31.77 2.28
C LEU A 11 -38.74 30.50 3.07
N VAL A 12 -39.57 29.46 2.98
CA VAL A 12 -39.25 28.14 3.54
C VAL A 12 -38.30 27.44 2.56
N THR A 13 -37.01 27.44 2.85
CA THR A 13 -36.02 26.62 2.14
C THR A 13 -36.11 25.18 2.63
N ALA A 14 -36.70 24.30 1.83
CA ALA A 14 -36.65 22.86 2.06
C ALA A 14 -35.21 22.36 1.81
N VAL A 15 -34.52 22.00 2.89
CA VAL A 15 -33.25 21.28 2.82
C VAL A 15 -33.56 19.83 2.46
N GLY A 16 -33.40 19.48 1.17
CA GLY A 16 -33.42 18.10 0.73
C GLY A 16 -32.20 17.38 1.30
N ALA A 17 -32.41 16.47 2.25
CA ALA A 17 -31.37 15.55 2.70
C ALA A 17 -30.98 14.64 1.52
N LEU A 18 -29.80 14.86 0.93
CA LEU A 18 -29.17 13.85 0.09
C LEU A 18 -28.78 12.68 1.00
N THR A 19 -29.63 11.67 1.10
CA THR A 19 -29.21 10.36 1.58
C THR A 19 -28.29 9.77 0.52
N LEU A 20 -26.98 9.82 0.77
CA LEU A 20 -26.00 9.00 0.08
C LEU A 20 -26.39 7.54 0.30
N ILE A 21 -27.01 6.93 -0.70
CA ILE A 21 -27.32 5.51 -0.71
C ILE A 21 -25.98 4.81 -0.89
N ALA A 22 -25.36 4.38 0.22
CA ALA A 22 -24.24 3.45 0.13
C ALA A 22 -24.75 2.21 -0.59
N SER A 23 -24.18 1.90 -1.77
CA SER A 23 -24.46 0.63 -2.43
C SER A 23 -24.09 -0.49 -1.46
N PRO A 24 -25.00 -1.46 -1.19
CA PRO A 24 -24.68 -2.55 -0.30
C PRO A 24 -23.49 -3.31 -0.90
N THR A 25 -22.42 -3.45 -0.12
CA THR A 25 -21.31 -4.33 -0.47
C THR A 25 -21.89 -5.73 -0.70
N PRO A 26 -21.66 -6.36 -1.87
CA PRO A 26 -22.22 -7.68 -2.13
C PRO A 26 -21.72 -8.67 -1.06
N ALA A 27 -22.66 -9.35 -0.41
CA ALA A 27 -22.34 -10.37 0.57
C ALA A 27 -21.54 -11.50 -0.09
N VAL A 28 -20.48 -11.95 0.57
CA VAL A 28 -19.64 -13.04 0.07
C VAL A 28 -20.42 -14.37 0.18
N PRO A 29 -20.58 -15.14 -0.91
CA PRO A 29 -21.43 -16.33 -0.96
C PRO A 29 -20.79 -17.59 -0.33
N ILE A 30 -20.11 -17.43 0.81
CA ILE A 30 -19.62 -18.53 1.64
C ILE A 30 -20.69 -18.82 2.69
N GLY A 31 -21.12 -20.07 2.89
CA GLY A 31 -22.15 -20.39 3.88
C GLY A 31 -22.73 -21.80 3.77
N SER A 32 -23.97 -21.98 4.22
CA SER A 32 -24.62 -23.27 4.48
C SER A 32 -24.38 -24.36 3.40
N PRO A 33 -23.79 -25.52 3.77
CA PRO A 33 -23.22 -25.83 5.08
C PRO A 33 -21.91 -25.06 5.32
N CYS A 34 -21.74 -24.49 6.53
CA CYS A 34 -20.53 -23.74 6.88
C CYS A 34 -19.27 -24.58 6.67
N PRO A 35 -18.27 -24.07 5.92
CA PRO A 35 -17.03 -24.80 5.67
C PRO A 35 -16.16 -24.86 6.92
N ALA A 36 -15.21 -25.81 6.95
CA ALA A 36 -14.15 -25.79 7.97
C ALA A 36 -13.26 -24.55 7.79
N LEU A 37 -12.91 -24.24 6.54
CA LEU A 37 -12.06 -23.11 6.16
C LEU A 37 -12.73 -22.29 5.04
N ALA A 38 -12.83 -20.98 5.25
CA ALA A 38 -13.20 -20.01 4.22
C ALA A 38 -11.93 -19.33 3.69
N VAL A 39 -11.73 -19.36 2.37
CA VAL A 39 -10.59 -18.68 1.73
C VAL A 39 -11.07 -17.43 0.99
N LEU A 40 -10.62 -16.25 1.42
CA LEU A 40 -10.94 -14.98 0.80
C LEU A 40 -9.80 -14.54 -0.12
N GLY A 41 -10.09 -14.38 -1.41
CA GLY A 41 -9.14 -13.95 -2.43
C GLY A 41 -9.28 -12.45 -2.73
N ILE A 42 -8.15 -11.74 -2.81
CA ILE A 42 -8.11 -10.33 -3.20
C ILE A 42 -7.17 -10.18 -4.39
N GLN A 43 -7.76 -9.89 -5.54
CA GLN A 43 -7.09 -9.81 -6.82
C GLN A 43 -6.14 -8.60 -6.91
N GLY A 44 -5.25 -8.62 -7.90
CA GLY A 44 -4.42 -7.46 -8.23
C GLY A 44 -5.13 -6.42 -9.08
N THR A 45 -4.44 -5.32 -9.38
CA THR A 45 -4.92 -4.28 -10.28
C THR A 45 -5.33 -4.86 -11.64
N GLY A 46 -6.50 -4.46 -12.13
CA GLY A 46 -7.06 -4.94 -13.40
C GLY A 46 -7.58 -6.38 -13.42
N GLN A 47 -7.60 -7.07 -12.28
CA GLN A 47 -8.07 -8.46 -12.16
C GLN A 47 -9.41 -8.59 -11.39
N SER A 48 -10.05 -7.46 -11.07
CA SER A 48 -11.35 -7.39 -10.41
C SER A 48 -12.14 -6.18 -10.93
N SER A 49 -13.43 -6.13 -10.61
CA SER A 49 -14.29 -4.97 -10.77
C SER A 49 -15.37 -4.99 -9.68
N PRO A 50 -16.13 -3.89 -9.45
CA PRO A 50 -17.23 -3.89 -8.48
C PRO A 50 -18.33 -4.91 -8.82
N ALA A 51 -18.44 -5.31 -10.08
CA ALA A 51 -19.40 -6.30 -10.57
C ALA A 51 -18.76 -7.69 -10.80
N ALA A 52 -17.51 -7.90 -10.37
CA ALA A 52 -16.85 -9.19 -10.52
C ALA A 52 -17.63 -10.29 -9.78
N ASP A 53 -17.73 -11.46 -10.41
CA ASP A 53 -18.33 -12.64 -9.79
C ASP A 53 -17.46 -13.08 -8.60
N PRO A 54 -18.00 -13.07 -7.36
CA PRO A 54 -17.24 -13.43 -6.17
C PRO A 54 -16.87 -14.92 -6.09
N LEU A 55 -17.30 -15.77 -7.02
CA LEU A 55 -16.95 -17.21 -7.04
C LEU A 55 -16.04 -17.61 -8.22
N ALA A 56 -15.77 -16.69 -9.14
CA ALA A 56 -15.02 -16.99 -10.35
C ALA A 56 -13.51 -17.05 -10.10
N ASP A 57 -12.92 -18.22 -10.37
CA ASP A 57 -11.47 -18.43 -10.31
C ASP A 57 -10.79 -17.75 -11.49
N THR A 58 -10.37 -16.51 -11.30
CA THR A 58 -9.69 -15.69 -12.32
C THR A 58 -8.31 -15.25 -11.84
N GLY A 59 -7.45 -14.84 -12.77
CA GLY A 59 -6.13 -14.28 -12.44
C GLY A 59 -5.24 -15.21 -11.61
N LEU A 60 -4.26 -14.60 -10.93
CA LEU A 60 -3.27 -15.33 -10.12
C LEU A 60 -3.91 -15.94 -8.87
N VAL A 61 -4.78 -15.19 -8.19
CA VAL A 61 -5.41 -15.67 -6.95
C VAL A 61 -6.33 -16.86 -7.25
N GLY A 62 -7.06 -16.83 -8.37
CA GLY A 62 -7.87 -17.96 -8.84
C GLY A 62 -7.04 -19.20 -9.19
N ALA A 63 -5.87 -19.01 -9.81
CA ALA A 63 -4.95 -20.11 -10.10
C ALA A 63 -4.40 -20.80 -8.83
N LEU A 64 -4.44 -20.11 -7.69
CA LEU A 64 -4.09 -20.68 -6.38
C LEU A 64 -5.29 -21.31 -5.68
N ILE A 65 -6.38 -20.56 -5.50
CA ILE A 65 -7.52 -21.01 -4.68
C ILE A 65 -8.33 -22.10 -5.39
N GLY A 66 -8.45 -22.06 -6.72
CA GLY A 66 -9.18 -23.07 -7.50
C GLY A 66 -8.71 -24.50 -7.21
N PRO A 67 -7.39 -24.80 -7.32
CA PRO A 67 -6.82 -26.09 -6.93
C PRO A 67 -7.08 -26.51 -5.48
N VAL A 68 -7.09 -25.56 -4.53
CA VAL A 68 -7.41 -25.85 -3.12
C VAL A 68 -8.84 -26.36 -2.99
N VAL A 69 -9.81 -25.65 -3.59
CA VAL A 69 -11.22 -26.07 -3.55
C VAL A 69 -11.44 -27.38 -4.29
N ALA A 70 -10.75 -27.61 -5.42
CA ALA A 70 -10.84 -28.87 -6.14
C ALA A 70 -10.31 -30.06 -5.33
N ALA A 71 -9.27 -29.86 -4.52
CA ALA A 71 -8.67 -30.91 -3.70
C ALA A 71 -9.50 -31.24 -2.46
N VAL A 72 -10.11 -30.25 -1.80
CA VAL A 72 -10.87 -30.41 -0.55
C VAL A 72 -12.26 -29.74 -0.59
N PRO A 73 -13.14 -30.12 -1.55
CA PRO A 73 -14.39 -29.41 -1.84
C PRO A 73 -15.42 -29.44 -0.71
N HIS A 74 -15.28 -30.37 0.24
CA HIS A 74 -16.16 -30.48 1.41
C HIS A 74 -15.65 -29.73 2.64
N LEU A 75 -14.39 -29.27 2.63
CA LEU A 75 -13.77 -28.57 3.75
C LEU A 75 -13.65 -27.08 3.51
N VAL A 76 -13.50 -26.69 2.24
CA VAL A 76 -13.21 -25.32 1.85
C VAL A 76 -14.33 -24.73 1.00
N GLN A 77 -14.73 -23.50 1.34
CA GLN A 77 -15.39 -22.62 0.38
C GLN A 77 -14.52 -21.38 0.18
N ARG A 78 -14.71 -20.72 -0.96
CA ARG A 78 -13.95 -19.54 -1.33
C ARG A 78 -14.87 -18.41 -1.73
N ALA A 79 -14.34 -17.21 -1.68
CA ALA A 79 -14.87 -16.09 -2.44
C ALA A 79 -13.78 -15.05 -2.73
N TYR A 80 -14.07 -14.21 -3.70
CA TYR A 80 -13.21 -13.11 -4.12
C TYR A 80 -13.84 -11.77 -3.75
N ILE A 81 -13.04 -10.86 -3.22
CA ILE A 81 -13.49 -9.51 -2.88
C ILE A 81 -13.64 -8.71 -4.17
N SER A 82 -14.87 -8.38 -4.54
CA SER A 82 -15.17 -7.52 -5.68
C SER A 82 -14.89 -6.06 -5.32
N TYR A 83 -14.01 -5.43 -6.07
CA TYR A 83 -13.58 -4.04 -5.87
C TYR A 83 -13.03 -3.45 -7.19
N PRO A 84 -12.82 -2.13 -7.31
CA PRO A 84 -12.45 -1.49 -8.56
C PRO A 84 -11.16 -1.97 -9.23
N ALA A 85 -10.20 -2.48 -8.46
CA ALA A 85 -8.86 -2.84 -8.94
C ALA A 85 -8.19 -1.75 -9.79
N GLY A 86 -8.36 -0.49 -9.38
CA GLY A 86 -8.04 0.70 -10.15
C GLY A 86 -6.62 1.21 -9.93
N PHE A 87 -6.09 1.86 -10.96
CA PHE A 87 -4.82 2.61 -10.93
C PHE A 87 -4.98 3.87 -11.81
N GLY A 88 -6.03 4.66 -11.57
CA GLY A 88 -6.30 5.87 -12.35
C GLY A 88 -6.51 5.61 -13.85
N GLY A 89 -6.99 4.42 -14.23
CA GLY A 89 -7.14 4.00 -15.62
C GLY A 89 -5.83 3.64 -16.36
N ALA A 90 -4.68 3.59 -15.67
CA ALA A 90 -3.39 3.28 -16.30
C ALA A 90 -3.21 1.79 -16.64
N VAL A 91 -3.99 0.91 -16.00
CA VAL A 91 -3.89 -0.55 -16.17
C VAL A 91 -5.14 -1.09 -16.86
N PRO A 92 -5.02 -1.82 -17.98
CA PRO A 92 -6.16 -2.45 -18.64
C PRO A 92 -6.95 -3.37 -17.69
N GLY A 93 -8.28 -3.29 -17.76
CA GLY A 93 -9.18 -4.04 -16.87
C GLY A 93 -9.39 -3.42 -15.49
N GLY A 94 -8.60 -2.41 -15.11
CA GLY A 94 -8.75 -1.70 -13.84
C GLY A 94 -9.71 -0.51 -13.95
N GLY A 95 -10.39 -0.20 -12.85
CA GLY A 95 -11.22 1.00 -12.75
C GLY A 95 -10.44 2.31 -12.88
N ALA A 96 -11.18 3.40 -13.13
CA ALA A 96 -10.61 4.75 -13.19
C ALA A 96 -10.24 5.30 -11.80
N ASP A 97 -10.59 4.60 -10.72
CA ASP A 97 -10.32 5.03 -9.36
C ASP A 97 -8.81 5.16 -9.08
N PRO A 98 -8.39 6.18 -8.32
CA PRO A 98 -7.03 6.29 -7.83
C PRO A 98 -6.63 5.04 -7.03
N TYR A 99 -5.36 4.66 -7.13
CA TYR A 99 -4.83 3.45 -6.51
C TYR A 99 -5.17 3.34 -5.01
N ALA A 100 -4.92 4.40 -4.24
CA ALA A 100 -5.18 4.42 -2.80
C ALA A 100 -6.67 4.26 -2.47
N ALA A 101 -7.56 4.88 -3.25
CA ALA A 101 -9.00 4.72 -3.08
C ALA A 101 -9.44 3.27 -3.36
N SER A 102 -8.87 2.65 -4.39
CA SER A 102 -9.15 1.26 -4.75
C SER A 102 -8.65 0.26 -3.69
N VAL A 103 -7.45 0.45 -3.14
CA VAL A 103 -6.94 -0.36 -2.01
C VAL A 103 -7.85 -0.24 -0.79
N ALA A 104 -8.26 0.98 -0.45
CA ALA A 104 -9.15 1.23 0.68
C ALA A 104 -10.52 0.55 0.50
N GLU A 105 -11.03 0.47 -0.74
CA GLU A 105 -12.26 -0.24 -1.05
C GLU A 105 -12.11 -1.76 -0.94
N ALA A 106 -11.02 -2.33 -1.46
CA ALA A 106 -10.70 -3.75 -1.26
C ALA A 106 -10.65 -4.08 0.24
N ARG A 107 -10.01 -3.24 1.04
CA ARG A 107 -9.90 -3.40 2.49
C ARG A 107 -11.28 -3.37 3.17
N ARG A 108 -12.12 -2.38 2.87
CA ARG A 108 -13.49 -2.30 3.41
C ARG A 108 -14.34 -3.51 3.00
N GLY A 109 -14.21 -3.97 1.75
CA GLY A 109 -14.90 -5.16 1.27
C GLY A 109 -14.48 -6.42 2.00
N LEU A 110 -13.18 -6.59 2.26
CA LEU A 110 -12.63 -7.68 3.05
C LEU A 110 -13.15 -7.67 4.50
N ASP A 111 -13.11 -6.52 5.18
CA ASP A 111 -13.60 -6.38 6.55
C ASP A 111 -15.09 -6.73 6.65
N ALA A 112 -15.89 -6.26 5.68
CA ALA A 112 -17.32 -6.57 5.60
C ALA A 112 -17.58 -8.07 5.37
N ALA A 113 -16.85 -8.69 4.44
CA ALA A 113 -16.97 -10.12 4.15
C ALA A 113 -16.62 -10.99 5.36
N VAL A 114 -15.55 -10.64 6.08
CA VAL A 114 -15.12 -11.34 7.30
C VAL A 114 -16.15 -11.19 8.42
N THR A 115 -16.71 -9.99 8.61
CA THR A 115 -17.75 -9.73 9.62
C THR A 115 -19.02 -10.52 9.33
N ASP A 116 -19.45 -10.55 8.07
CA ASP A 116 -20.62 -11.32 7.64
C ASP A 116 -20.40 -12.83 7.80
N LEU A 117 -19.23 -13.33 7.36
CA LEU A 117 -18.87 -14.74 7.50
C LEU A 117 -18.87 -15.19 8.97
N THR A 118 -18.24 -14.43 9.86
CA THR A 118 -18.17 -14.80 11.29
C THR A 118 -19.52 -14.74 11.98
N THR A 119 -20.43 -13.87 11.51
CA THR A 119 -21.82 -13.84 11.97
C THR A 119 -22.57 -15.10 11.54
N ARG A 120 -22.44 -15.52 10.28
CA ARG A 120 -23.20 -16.66 9.72
C ARG A 120 -22.59 -18.02 10.06
N CYS A 121 -21.28 -18.08 10.24
CA CYS A 121 -20.50 -19.29 10.47
C CYS A 121 -19.42 -19.05 11.54
N PRO A 122 -19.79 -18.88 12.83
CA PRO A 122 -18.85 -18.52 13.90
C PRO A 122 -17.77 -19.59 14.15
N GLY A 123 -17.99 -20.83 13.69
CA GLY A 123 -17.02 -21.92 13.78
C GLY A 123 -16.03 -22.00 12.59
N THR A 124 -16.29 -21.32 11.48
CA THR A 124 -15.44 -21.37 10.27
C THR A 124 -14.15 -20.58 10.43
N MET A 125 -13.00 -21.21 10.19
CA MET A 125 -11.69 -20.54 10.16
C MET A 125 -11.51 -19.74 8.87
N ILE A 126 -10.68 -18.72 8.90
CA ILE A 126 -10.47 -17.79 7.79
C ILE A 126 -9.05 -17.93 7.24
N ALA A 127 -8.90 -18.05 5.93
CA ALA A 127 -7.64 -17.81 5.25
C ALA A 127 -7.78 -16.70 4.21
N GLY A 128 -6.69 -15.99 3.93
CA GLY A 128 -6.65 -14.92 2.94
C GLY A 128 -5.54 -15.15 1.92
N VAL A 129 -5.81 -14.83 0.65
CA VAL A 129 -4.80 -14.81 -0.41
C VAL A 129 -4.91 -13.49 -1.16
N GLY A 130 -3.81 -12.73 -1.20
CA GLY A 130 -3.75 -11.42 -1.85
C GLY A 130 -2.63 -11.36 -2.87
N TYR A 131 -2.85 -10.63 -3.97
CA TYR A 131 -1.84 -10.38 -4.99
C TYR A 131 -1.70 -8.89 -5.30
N SER A 132 -0.47 -8.37 -5.33
CA SER A 132 -0.16 -6.99 -5.72
C SER A 132 -1.00 -5.98 -4.90
N GLN A 133 -1.84 -5.17 -5.54
CA GLN A 133 -2.79 -4.28 -4.86
C GLN A 133 -3.67 -4.99 -3.80
N GLY A 134 -4.13 -6.21 -4.09
CA GLY A 134 -4.90 -7.01 -3.15
C GLY A 134 -4.07 -7.57 -2.00
N ALA A 135 -2.78 -7.81 -2.22
CA ALA A 135 -1.84 -8.16 -1.15
C ALA A 135 -1.65 -6.99 -0.18
N GLN A 136 -1.63 -5.76 -0.67
CA GLN A 136 -1.56 -4.57 0.19
C GLN A 136 -2.78 -4.47 1.13
N ALA A 137 -3.98 -4.62 0.56
CA ALA A 137 -5.22 -4.60 1.35
C ALA A 137 -5.26 -5.74 2.39
N LEU A 138 -4.83 -6.95 2.01
CA LEU A 138 -4.79 -8.10 2.90
C LEU A 138 -3.69 -8.00 3.96
N SER A 139 -2.53 -7.42 3.62
CA SER A 139 -1.43 -7.15 4.57
C SER A 139 -1.91 -6.21 5.68
N SER A 140 -2.58 -5.12 5.29
CA SER A 140 -3.20 -4.18 6.23
C SER A 140 -4.23 -4.86 7.13
N PHE A 141 -5.08 -5.72 6.57
CA PHE A 141 -6.03 -6.53 7.36
C PHE A 141 -5.32 -7.44 8.37
N ALA A 142 -4.28 -8.14 7.93
CA ALA A 142 -3.52 -9.05 8.79
C ALA A 142 -2.80 -8.29 9.92
N HIS A 143 -2.26 -7.10 9.63
CA HIS A 143 -1.69 -6.23 10.66
C HIS A 143 -2.72 -5.87 11.74
N ASP A 144 -3.91 -5.41 11.35
CA ASP A 144 -4.95 -5.02 12.30
C ASP A 144 -5.45 -6.21 13.11
N VAL A 145 -5.70 -7.36 12.47
CA VAL A 145 -6.09 -8.59 13.20
C VAL A 145 -4.99 -9.03 14.16
N GLY A 146 -3.73 -9.00 13.72
CA GLY A 146 -2.57 -9.41 14.50
C GLY A 146 -2.30 -8.51 15.72
N THR A 147 -2.66 -7.24 15.63
CA THR A 147 -2.54 -6.24 16.71
C THR A 147 -3.81 -6.09 17.55
N GLY A 148 -4.89 -6.80 17.19
CA GLY A 148 -6.16 -6.78 17.92
C GLY A 148 -7.12 -5.65 17.55
N ALA A 149 -6.83 -4.92 16.47
CA ALA A 149 -7.70 -3.87 15.90
C ALA A 149 -8.62 -4.38 14.78
N GLY A 150 -8.44 -5.62 14.33
CA GLY A 150 -9.20 -6.19 13.21
C GLY A 150 -10.63 -6.60 13.55
N PRO A 151 -11.46 -6.92 12.55
CA PRO A 151 -12.87 -7.30 12.74
C PRO A 151 -13.05 -8.69 13.37
N VAL A 152 -11.96 -9.45 13.53
CA VAL A 152 -11.93 -10.78 14.15
C VAL A 152 -10.67 -10.94 15.00
N GLY A 153 -10.71 -11.86 15.96
CA GLY A 153 -9.53 -12.28 16.71
C GLY A 153 -8.53 -13.03 15.82
N ALA A 154 -7.24 -12.88 16.13
CA ALA A 154 -6.16 -13.58 15.44
C ALA A 154 -6.27 -15.12 15.56
N ASP A 155 -7.00 -15.64 16.55
CA ASP A 155 -7.33 -17.06 16.72
C ASP A 155 -8.29 -17.60 15.65
N ARG A 156 -8.98 -16.74 14.89
CA ARG A 156 -9.89 -17.14 13.80
C ARG A 156 -9.20 -17.27 12.44
N VAL A 157 -7.95 -16.82 12.31
CA VAL A 157 -7.22 -16.81 11.03
C VAL A 157 -6.29 -18.02 10.93
N ALA A 158 -6.51 -18.91 9.97
CA ALA A 158 -5.65 -20.07 9.75
C ALA A 158 -4.36 -19.74 8.99
N ALA A 159 -4.45 -18.92 7.95
CA ALA A 159 -3.33 -18.60 7.06
C ALA A 159 -3.57 -17.31 6.27
N ILE A 160 -2.53 -16.51 6.08
CA ILE A 160 -2.51 -15.36 5.16
C ILE A 160 -1.36 -15.58 4.19
N VAL A 161 -1.64 -15.47 2.89
CA VAL A 161 -0.64 -15.60 1.83
C VAL A 161 -0.65 -14.34 0.98
N LEU A 162 0.46 -13.64 0.95
CA LEU A 162 0.66 -12.41 0.20
C LEU A 162 1.62 -12.70 -0.96
N TYR A 163 1.23 -12.29 -2.17
CA TYR A 163 2.10 -12.31 -3.33
C TYR A 163 2.34 -10.88 -3.79
N SER A 164 3.60 -10.54 -4.04
CA SER A 164 3.93 -9.22 -4.58
C SER A 164 3.42 -8.06 -3.69
N ASN A 165 3.55 -8.18 -2.37
CA ASN A 165 3.06 -7.19 -1.42
C ASN A 165 3.80 -5.83 -1.55
N PRO A 166 3.10 -4.73 -1.89
CA PRO A 166 3.68 -3.39 -1.96
C PRO A 166 4.17 -2.83 -0.62
N ASP A 167 3.67 -3.35 0.49
CA ASP A 167 4.04 -2.94 1.85
C ASP A 167 5.17 -3.79 2.46
N ARG A 168 5.73 -4.75 1.69
CA ARG A 168 6.76 -5.67 2.19
C ARG A 168 7.96 -4.91 2.74
N ALA A 169 8.44 -5.29 3.93
CA ALA A 169 9.60 -4.64 4.51
C ALA A 169 10.90 -5.04 3.77
N PRO A 170 11.92 -4.15 3.72
CA PRO A 170 13.19 -4.47 3.10
C PRO A 170 13.84 -5.75 3.66
N GLY A 171 14.16 -6.70 2.77
CA GLY A 171 14.82 -7.96 3.16
C GLY A 171 13.96 -8.89 4.02
N GLU A 172 12.65 -8.66 4.08
CA GLU A 172 11.73 -9.45 4.89
C GLU A 172 11.74 -10.94 4.49
N PRO A 173 11.88 -11.89 5.45
CA PRO A 173 11.79 -13.32 5.15
C PRO A 173 10.38 -13.72 4.72
N THR A 174 10.23 -14.91 4.11
CA THR A 174 8.93 -15.45 3.71
C THR A 174 7.91 -15.48 4.85
N PHE A 175 8.35 -15.74 6.08
CA PHE A 175 7.54 -15.56 7.28
C PHE A 175 8.02 -14.31 8.04
N PRO A 176 7.40 -13.15 7.79
CA PRO A 176 7.62 -11.91 8.52
C PRO A 176 7.78 -12.10 10.04
N GLY A 177 8.83 -11.52 10.61
CA GLY A 177 9.16 -11.64 12.05
C GLY A 177 9.74 -13.00 12.49
N ARG A 178 10.00 -13.92 11.56
CA ARG A 178 10.59 -15.25 11.83
C ARG A 178 11.68 -15.63 10.81
N PRO A 179 12.86 -14.98 10.83
CA PRO A 179 13.95 -15.32 9.93
C PRO A 179 14.33 -16.80 9.99
N GLY A 180 14.43 -17.45 8.82
CA GLY A 180 14.77 -18.87 8.69
C GLY A 180 13.62 -19.85 8.90
N GLN A 181 12.44 -19.40 9.30
CA GLN A 181 11.25 -20.25 9.30
C GLN A 181 10.88 -20.61 7.85
N THR A 182 10.56 -21.89 7.64
CA THR A 182 10.16 -22.42 6.33
C THR A 182 8.87 -23.23 6.40
N VAL A 183 8.39 -23.55 7.60
CA VAL A 183 7.14 -24.29 7.86
C VAL A 183 6.19 -23.34 8.57
N PRO A 184 4.92 -23.22 8.15
CA PRO A 184 3.96 -22.37 8.85
C PRO A 184 3.68 -22.85 10.27
N ASP A 185 3.31 -21.92 11.15
CA ASP A 185 2.82 -22.27 12.48
C ASP A 185 1.45 -22.98 12.37
N PRO A 186 1.13 -23.90 13.30
CA PRO A 186 -0.16 -24.59 13.32
C PRO A 186 -1.37 -23.65 13.33
N VAL A 187 -2.47 -24.12 12.74
CA VAL A 187 -3.76 -23.44 12.86
C VAL A 187 -4.19 -23.44 14.34
N PRO A 188 -4.67 -22.31 14.90
CA PRO A 188 -5.13 -22.26 16.29
C PRO A 188 -6.16 -23.35 16.61
N GLY A 189 -6.00 -24.00 17.76
CA GLY A 189 -6.88 -25.07 18.20
C GLY A 189 -6.66 -26.44 17.53
N THR A 190 -5.66 -26.56 16.65
CA THR A 190 -5.30 -27.82 15.99
C THR A 190 -3.94 -28.35 16.47
N ASN A 191 -3.63 -29.61 16.17
CA ASN A 191 -2.31 -30.20 16.45
C ASN A 191 -1.27 -29.91 15.35
N GLY A 192 -1.67 -29.29 14.23
CA GLY A 192 -0.78 -28.90 13.13
C GLY A 192 -0.12 -30.05 12.36
N THR A 193 -0.62 -31.29 12.46
CA THR A 193 0.06 -32.47 11.88
C THR A 193 0.23 -32.35 10.37
N SER A 194 -0.80 -31.89 9.67
CA SER A 194 -0.75 -31.72 8.22
C SER A 194 0.09 -30.51 7.84
N VAL A 195 -0.09 -29.38 8.54
CA VAL A 195 0.66 -28.13 8.28
C VAL A 195 2.17 -28.33 8.50
N ALA A 196 2.57 -29.13 9.49
CA ALA A 196 3.97 -29.44 9.76
C ALA A 196 4.69 -30.15 8.59
N GLY A 197 3.94 -30.77 7.67
CA GLY A 197 4.46 -31.39 6.45
C GLY A 197 4.64 -30.44 5.27
N VAL A 198 4.27 -29.17 5.41
CA VAL A 198 4.32 -28.18 4.32
C VAL A 198 5.45 -27.20 4.53
N ALA A 199 6.34 -27.10 3.53
CA ALA A 199 7.41 -26.12 3.52
C ALA A 199 7.17 -25.06 2.42
N LEU A 200 7.45 -23.80 2.75
CA LEU A 200 7.51 -22.66 1.84
C LEU A 200 8.98 -22.18 1.74
N PRO A 201 9.88 -22.94 1.09
CA PRO A 201 11.29 -22.59 0.99
C PRO A 201 11.49 -21.55 -0.11
N GLN A 202 11.12 -20.29 0.15
CA GLN A 202 11.43 -19.20 -0.75
C GLN A 202 12.59 -18.39 -0.16
N PRO A 203 13.66 -18.13 -0.94
CA PRO A 203 14.70 -17.22 -0.48
C PRO A 203 14.09 -15.82 -0.31
N PRO A 204 14.50 -15.05 0.72
CA PRO A 204 14.06 -13.67 0.85
C PRO A 204 14.45 -12.89 -0.41
N ALA A 205 13.50 -12.12 -0.95
CA ALA A 205 13.81 -11.20 -2.03
C ALA A 205 14.59 -9.99 -1.50
N ALA A 206 15.52 -9.48 -2.29
CA ALA A 206 16.24 -8.24 -1.99
C ALA A 206 15.31 -7.02 -2.11
N GLY A 207 15.62 -5.95 -1.37
CA GLY A 207 14.80 -4.75 -1.35
C GLY A 207 13.47 -4.93 -0.62
N GLY A 208 12.60 -3.92 -0.74
CA GLY A 208 11.28 -3.87 -0.11
C GLY A 208 10.16 -3.54 -1.10
N GLY A 209 8.93 -3.47 -0.62
CA GLY A 209 7.79 -3.10 -1.45
C GLY A 209 7.78 -1.62 -1.83
N ILE A 210 7.22 -1.31 -3.00
CA ILE A 210 7.25 0.05 -3.59
C ILE A 210 6.43 1.08 -2.81
N ALA A 211 5.42 0.64 -2.05
CA ALA A 211 4.66 1.53 -1.17
C ALA A 211 5.40 1.75 0.15
N GLY A 212 6.25 0.81 0.55
CA GLY A 212 7.00 0.85 1.80
C GLY A 212 6.12 0.62 3.02
N GLY A 213 6.66 -0.05 4.03
CA GLY A 213 5.95 -0.29 5.27
C GLY A 213 6.68 -1.31 6.14
N ASP A 214 6.47 -1.19 7.45
CA ASP A 214 6.79 -2.25 8.40
C ASP A 214 5.46 -2.82 8.88
N SER A 215 5.05 -3.98 8.33
CA SER A 215 3.79 -4.61 8.69
C SER A 215 4.04 -5.73 9.67
N GLY A 216 4.42 -5.37 10.90
CA GLY A 216 4.46 -6.35 11.98
C GLY A 216 3.09 -7.00 12.15
N TYR A 217 2.99 -8.32 11.98
CA TYR A 217 1.71 -9.04 12.01
C TYR A 217 1.29 -9.53 13.40
N GLY A 218 1.97 -9.08 14.46
CA GLY A 218 1.62 -9.38 15.85
C GLY A 218 1.33 -10.87 16.11
N ALA A 219 0.13 -11.18 16.59
CA ALA A 219 -0.30 -12.56 16.88
C ALA A 219 -0.46 -13.47 15.65
N LEU A 220 -0.40 -12.92 14.43
CA LEU A 220 -0.40 -13.70 13.18
C LEU A 220 1.00 -14.06 12.67
N VAL A 221 2.08 -13.60 13.31
CA VAL A 221 3.45 -14.03 12.96
C VAL A 221 3.54 -15.56 12.92
N GLY A 222 4.18 -16.11 11.88
CA GLY A 222 4.23 -17.56 11.60
C GLY A 222 3.03 -18.11 10.84
N ARG A 223 1.93 -17.34 10.73
CA ARG A 223 0.72 -17.65 9.92
C ARG A 223 0.48 -16.66 8.79
N VAL A 224 1.40 -15.72 8.58
CA VAL A 224 1.48 -14.87 7.38
C VAL A 224 2.71 -15.28 6.58
N ALA A 225 2.52 -15.57 5.29
CA ALA A 225 3.60 -15.73 4.34
C ALA A 225 3.60 -14.58 3.34
N ASP A 226 4.70 -13.84 3.26
CA ASP A 226 4.93 -12.79 2.26
C ASP A 226 5.89 -13.29 1.18
N ILE A 227 5.33 -13.65 0.02
CA ILE A 227 6.03 -14.28 -1.09
C ILE A 227 6.33 -13.21 -2.14
N CYS A 228 7.63 -12.98 -2.32
CA CYS A 228 8.15 -12.05 -3.30
C CYS A 228 9.26 -12.71 -4.12
N VAL A 229 9.29 -12.45 -5.42
CA VAL A 229 10.38 -12.87 -6.30
C VAL A 229 11.30 -11.68 -6.53
N ASP A 230 12.61 -11.90 -6.43
CA ASP A 230 13.63 -10.88 -6.78
C ASP A 230 13.30 -10.23 -8.12
N GLY A 231 13.37 -8.91 -8.21
CA GLY A 231 13.12 -8.19 -9.47
C GLY A 231 11.64 -7.91 -9.78
N ASP A 232 10.71 -8.38 -8.95
CA ASP A 232 9.34 -7.86 -8.93
C ASP A 232 9.32 -6.50 -8.20
N LEU A 233 9.32 -5.39 -8.96
CA LEU A 233 9.39 -4.05 -8.39
C LEU A 233 8.24 -3.70 -7.44
N ALA A 234 7.12 -4.43 -7.44
CA ALA A 234 6.07 -4.15 -6.47
C ALA A 234 6.50 -4.52 -5.05
N CYS A 235 7.25 -5.61 -4.84
CA CYS A 235 7.64 -6.15 -3.52
C CYS A 235 9.16 -6.24 -3.27
N SER A 236 9.96 -6.04 -4.31
CA SER A 236 11.43 -6.13 -4.35
C SER A 236 12.00 -4.88 -5.04
N ALA A 237 11.39 -3.72 -4.80
CA ALA A 237 11.96 -2.43 -5.19
C ALA A 237 13.29 -2.19 -4.45
N PRO A 238 14.29 -1.58 -5.11
CA PRO A 238 15.46 -1.07 -4.41
C PRO A 238 15.02 -0.10 -3.31
N ASP A 239 15.74 -0.10 -2.18
CA ASP A 239 15.36 0.60 -0.94
C ASP A 239 15.06 2.10 -1.13
N HIS A 240 15.51 2.70 -2.24
CA HIS A 240 15.38 4.13 -2.52
C HIS A 240 14.74 4.48 -3.87
N ALA A 241 14.08 3.54 -4.55
CA ALA A 241 13.56 3.70 -5.93
C ALA A 241 12.59 4.89 -6.17
N ALA A 242 11.99 5.46 -5.12
CA ALA A 242 11.13 6.66 -5.20
C ALA A 242 11.85 7.89 -5.79
N LEU A 243 13.18 7.96 -5.69
CA LEU A 243 13.99 9.14 -6.00
C LEU A 243 14.39 9.29 -7.47
N LEU A 244 14.28 8.22 -8.25
CA LEU A 244 14.60 8.23 -9.69
C LEU A 244 13.63 9.10 -10.51
N ARG A 245 12.36 9.20 -10.09
CA ARG A 245 11.39 10.07 -10.78
C ARG A 245 11.75 11.55 -10.61
N VAL A 246 12.27 11.91 -9.44
CA VAL A 246 12.67 13.28 -9.11
C VAL A 246 14.01 13.64 -9.77
N GLY A 247 15.01 12.78 -9.67
CA GLY A 247 16.35 13.01 -10.23
C GLY A 247 16.36 13.14 -11.76
N ALA A 248 15.57 12.31 -12.46
CA ALA A 248 15.47 12.38 -13.92
C ALA A 248 14.74 13.64 -14.43
N GLN A 249 13.72 14.11 -13.72
CA GLN A 249 12.98 15.32 -14.09
C GLN A 249 13.78 16.61 -13.82
N LEU A 250 14.57 16.65 -12.74
CA LEU A 250 15.42 17.80 -12.41
C LEU A 250 16.65 17.90 -13.31
N ALA A 251 17.30 16.78 -13.64
CA ALA A 251 18.45 16.75 -14.55
C ALA A 251 18.08 17.18 -15.99
N ALA A 252 16.84 16.94 -16.41
CA ALA A 252 16.34 17.34 -17.73
C ALA A 252 16.01 18.84 -17.85
N GLN A 253 15.89 19.59 -16.74
CA GLN A 253 15.30 20.93 -16.73
C GLN A 253 16.18 22.04 -16.12
N ALA A 254 17.38 21.72 -15.62
CA ALA A 254 18.24 22.72 -14.98
C ALA A 254 19.01 23.61 -15.99
N ASN A 255 18.53 24.84 -16.21
CA ASN A 255 19.30 25.91 -16.86
C ASN A 255 19.74 26.96 -15.81
N LEU A 256 21.01 26.93 -15.39
CA LEU A 256 21.56 27.69 -14.25
C LEU A 256 22.27 29.00 -14.64
N ARG A 257 21.87 29.67 -15.73
CA ARG A 257 22.56 30.88 -16.22
C ARG A 257 22.00 32.21 -15.69
N ASP A 258 20.89 32.20 -14.96
CA ASP A 258 20.31 33.40 -14.33
C ASP A 258 19.77 33.08 -12.92
N PRO A 259 20.45 33.53 -11.84
CA PRO A 259 20.11 33.18 -10.47
C PRO A 259 18.81 33.81 -9.95
N LEU A 260 18.29 34.87 -10.58
CA LEU A 260 17.05 35.53 -10.18
C LEU A 260 15.83 34.94 -10.89
N ALA A 261 15.96 34.62 -12.18
CA ALA A 261 14.96 33.85 -12.92
C ALA A 261 14.89 32.38 -12.44
N ALA A 262 15.99 31.86 -11.87
CA ALA A 262 16.04 30.53 -11.29
C ALA A 262 15.12 30.39 -10.06
N LEU A 263 14.94 31.41 -9.20
CA LEU A 263 14.14 31.27 -7.98
C LEU A 263 12.63 31.05 -8.28
N THR A 264 12.04 31.83 -9.18
CA THR A 264 10.63 31.63 -9.57
C THR A 264 10.41 30.33 -10.36
N SER A 265 11.39 29.97 -11.20
CA SER A 265 11.38 28.71 -11.94
C SER A 265 11.61 27.50 -11.03
N MET A 266 12.39 27.64 -9.96
CA MET A 266 12.67 26.58 -8.97
C MET A 266 11.42 26.22 -8.18
N GLN A 267 10.57 27.19 -7.82
CA GLN A 267 9.33 26.90 -7.11
C GLN A 267 8.38 26.04 -7.95
N SER A 268 8.18 26.40 -9.22
CA SER A 268 7.33 25.62 -10.11
C SER A 268 7.94 24.25 -10.42
N LEU A 269 9.26 24.19 -10.63
CA LEU A 269 9.98 22.93 -10.84
C LEU A 269 9.90 22.00 -9.63
N PHE A 270 10.16 22.48 -8.41
CA PHE A 270 10.10 21.67 -7.21
C PHE A 270 8.68 21.31 -6.82
N SER A 271 7.72 22.22 -6.97
CA SER A 271 6.31 21.91 -6.76
C SER A 271 5.80 20.86 -7.75
N ALA A 272 6.24 20.90 -9.01
CA ALA A 272 5.87 19.91 -10.02
C ALA A 272 6.58 18.56 -9.81
N ALA A 273 7.86 18.59 -9.40
CA ALA A 273 8.67 17.38 -9.24
C ALA A 273 8.42 16.65 -7.90
N LEU A 274 8.15 17.39 -6.83
CA LEU A 274 8.09 16.86 -5.46
C LEU A 274 6.67 16.89 -4.86
N GLY A 275 5.72 17.60 -5.46
CA GLY A 275 4.32 17.64 -5.03
C GLY A 275 4.16 17.98 -3.54
N ASP A 276 3.43 17.13 -2.81
CA ASP A 276 3.16 17.29 -1.37
C ASP A 276 4.43 17.29 -0.51
N ALA A 277 5.49 16.60 -0.96
CA ALA A 277 6.78 16.62 -0.26
C ALA A 277 7.37 18.04 -0.22
N TRP A 278 7.16 18.84 -1.27
CA TRP A 278 7.65 20.21 -1.33
C TRP A 278 7.03 21.10 -0.27
N THR A 279 5.71 20.97 -0.07
CA THR A 279 4.97 21.67 0.98
C THR A 279 5.56 21.35 2.35
N THR A 280 5.79 20.07 2.63
CA THR A 280 6.38 19.62 3.90
C THR A 280 7.82 20.12 4.08
N VAL A 281 8.64 20.11 3.02
CA VAL A 281 10.01 20.62 3.05
C VAL A 281 10.04 22.13 3.36
N LEU A 282 9.19 22.93 2.71
CA LEU A 282 9.11 24.37 2.94
C LEU A 282 8.71 24.72 4.38
N LEU A 283 7.77 23.96 4.94
CA LEU A 283 7.26 24.21 6.28
C LEU A 283 8.23 23.77 7.38
N ASN A 284 9.00 22.71 7.17
CA ASN A 284 9.73 22.05 8.25
C ASN A 284 11.26 22.12 8.15
N ASP A 285 11.82 22.34 6.96
CA ASP A 285 13.27 22.25 6.75
C ASP A 285 13.93 23.63 6.54
N PHE A 286 13.16 24.64 6.12
CA PHE A 286 13.65 26.01 5.94
C PHE A 286 13.43 26.90 7.16
N HIS A 287 14.54 27.41 7.69
CA HIS A 287 14.61 28.27 8.85
C HIS A 287 15.00 29.69 8.41
N ILE A 288 14.07 30.63 8.55
CA ILE A 288 14.29 32.03 8.17
C ILE A 288 14.66 32.82 9.42
N GLY A 289 15.82 33.47 9.39
CA GLY A 289 16.33 34.36 10.42
C GLY A 289 16.54 35.78 9.91
N PRO A 290 17.00 36.72 10.75
CA PRO A 290 17.32 38.08 10.32
C PRO A 290 18.37 38.06 9.20
N GLY A 291 17.95 38.36 7.97
CA GLY A 291 18.80 38.41 6.78
C GLY A 291 19.43 37.08 6.37
N THR A 292 18.95 35.96 6.90
CA THR A 292 19.50 34.62 6.68
C THR A 292 18.40 33.61 6.39
N VAL A 293 18.71 32.61 5.56
CA VAL A 293 17.86 31.44 5.35
C VAL A 293 18.76 30.22 5.42
N ASP A 294 18.38 29.28 6.27
CA ASP A 294 19.07 28.02 6.48
C ASP A 294 18.17 26.85 6.08
N TYR A 295 18.70 25.93 5.28
CA TYR A 295 18.13 24.61 5.08
C TYR A 295 18.74 23.64 6.11
N ARG A 296 17.93 23.27 7.11
CA ARG A 296 18.29 22.35 8.21
C ARG A 296 17.20 21.30 8.34
N PRO A 297 17.26 20.24 7.54
CA PRO A 297 16.18 19.29 7.49
C PRO A 297 16.17 18.38 8.72
N GLN A 298 14.98 18.08 9.24
CA GLN A 298 14.83 17.14 10.37
C GLN A 298 14.89 15.67 9.94
N GLN A 299 14.76 15.42 8.64
CA GLN A 299 14.79 14.10 7.99
C GLN A 299 15.55 14.23 6.67
N SER A 300 16.14 13.15 6.15
CA SER A 300 16.75 13.22 4.82
C SER A 300 15.70 13.58 3.75
N LEU A 301 16.13 14.20 2.66
CA LEU A 301 15.25 14.50 1.53
C LEU A 301 14.61 13.22 0.95
N ALA A 302 15.33 12.09 1.00
CA ALA A 302 14.79 10.77 0.68
C ALA A 302 13.60 10.39 1.58
N ALA A 303 13.75 10.51 2.90
CA ALA A 303 12.68 10.20 3.85
C ALA A 303 11.45 11.12 3.70
N ARG A 304 11.66 12.41 3.41
CA ARG A 304 10.57 13.35 3.08
C ARG A 304 9.78 12.91 1.86
N LEU A 305 10.46 12.41 0.83
CA LEU A 305 9.84 11.96 -0.41
C LEU A 305 9.12 10.62 -0.23
N ILE A 306 9.68 9.70 0.55
CA ILE A 306 9.04 8.43 0.91
C ILE A 306 7.76 8.70 1.70
N ALA A 307 7.80 9.55 2.74
CA ALA A 307 6.63 9.86 3.56
C ALA A 307 5.49 10.50 2.74
N ALA A 308 5.82 11.36 1.77
CA ALA A 308 4.85 11.98 0.88
C ALA A 308 4.26 11.00 -0.15
N ALA A 309 4.95 9.89 -0.45
CA ALA A 309 4.46 8.84 -1.33
C ALA A 309 3.61 7.79 -0.60
N ASP A 310 3.66 7.74 0.74
CA ASP A 310 2.88 6.82 1.56
C ASP A 310 1.40 7.24 1.61
N PRO A 311 0.45 6.43 1.10
CA PRO A 311 -0.97 6.76 1.08
C PRO A 311 -1.62 6.83 2.48
N ARG A 312 -0.93 6.39 3.53
CA ARG A 312 -1.36 6.52 4.93
C ARG A 312 -1.00 7.88 5.52
N THR A 313 -0.04 8.58 4.93
CA THR A 313 0.30 9.95 5.31
C THR A 313 -0.76 10.90 4.73
N PRO A 314 -1.48 11.67 5.56
CA PRO A 314 -2.44 12.64 5.04
C PRO A 314 -1.74 13.67 4.14
N ALA A 315 -2.33 13.94 2.98
CA ALA A 315 -1.87 15.03 2.11
C ALA A 315 -1.97 16.39 2.86
N PRO A 316 -1.08 17.36 2.58
CA PRO A 316 -1.15 18.68 3.17
C PRO A 316 -2.51 19.35 2.94
N THR A 317 -3.05 20.00 3.97
CA THR A 317 -4.29 20.76 3.86
C THR A 317 -4.12 22.00 2.98
N PRO A 318 -5.21 22.58 2.44
CA PRO A 318 -5.14 23.84 1.71
C PRO A 318 -4.46 24.97 2.50
N ASP A 319 -4.66 25.02 3.83
CA ASP A 319 -4.02 26.00 4.70
C ASP A 319 -2.50 25.77 4.80
N GLN A 320 -2.06 24.50 4.86
CA GLN A 320 -0.64 24.15 4.84
C GLN A 320 0.01 24.50 3.49
N ALA A 321 -0.70 24.28 2.38
CA ALA A 321 -0.22 24.68 1.05
C ALA A 321 -0.09 26.21 0.94
N ALA A 322 -1.06 26.97 1.45
CA ALA A 322 -1.00 28.43 1.49
C ALA A 322 0.14 28.94 2.38
N ALA A 323 0.35 28.32 3.55
CA ALA A 323 1.46 28.64 4.45
C ALA A 323 2.82 28.35 3.82
N ALA A 324 2.96 27.24 3.08
CA ALA A 324 4.19 26.92 2.35
C ALA A 324 4.47 27.94 1.23
N ALA A 325 3.44 28.38 0.49
CA ALA A 325 3.58 29.43 -0.51
C ALA A 325 4.02 30.77 0.12
N ALA A 326 3.45 31.15 1.27
CA ALA A 326 3.88 32.32 2.02
C ALA A 326 5.34 32.21 2.48
N ARG A 327 5.71 31.03 3.00
CA ARG A 327 7.09 30.73 3.43
C ARG A 327 8.09 30.85 2.29
N TRP A 328 7.74 30.38 1.09
CA TRP A 328 8.56 30.53 -0.10
C TRP A 328 8.78 31.99 -0.49
N ASN A 329 7.73 32.83 -0.38
CA ASN A 329 7.84 34.26 -0.63
C ASN A 329 8.80 34.93 0.38
N GLU A 330 8.77 34.53 1.66
CA GLU A 330 9.70 35.01 2.69
C GLU A 330 11.15 34.60 2.39
N ILE A 331 11.38 33.35 1.99
CA ILE A 331 12.71 32.84 1.58
C ILE A 331 13.23 33.69 0.42
N THR A 332 12.39 33.91 -0.59
CA THR A 332 12.73 34.69 -1.79
C THR A 332 13.05 36.15 -1.42
N ALA A 333 12.21 36.78 -0.61
CA ALA A 333 12.42 38.16 -0.16
C ALA A 333 13.72 38.30 0.65
N THR A 334 14.03 37.33 1.52
CA THR A 334 15.25 37.33 2.33
C THR A 334 16.49 37.13 1.46
N ALA A 335 16.41 36.24 0.46
CA ALA A 335 17.48 36.02 -0.51
C ALA A 335 17.74 37.26 -1.39
N LEU A 336 16.69 37.98 -1.81
CA LEU A 336 16.81 39.23 -2.54
C LEU A 336 17.41 40.35 -1.70
N ALA A 337 17.08 40.41 -0.42
CA ALA A 337 17.61 41.41 0.50
C ALA A 337 19.08 41.15 0.89
N ASN A 338 19.51 39.89 0.96
CA ASN A 338 20.86 39.50 1.41
C ASN A 338 21.50 38.42 0.52
N PRO A 339 21.69 38.67 -0.78
CA PRO A 339 22.07 37.62 -1.73
C PRO A 339 23.46 37.03 -1.46
N LEU A 340 24.40 37.86 -1.00
CA LEU A 340 25.79 37.42 -0.72
C LEU A 340 25.90 36.52 0.51
N VAL A 341 24.90 36.52 1.39
CA VAL A 341 24.87 35.68 2.60
C VAL A 341 24.00 34.46 2.38
N VAL A 342 22.81 34.66 1.81
CA VAL A 342 21.79 33.61 1.66
C VAL A 342 22.14 32.64 0.54
N LEU A 343 22.56 33.12 -0.63
CA LEU A 343 22.76 32.24 -1.80
C LEU A 343 23.89 31.22 -1.62
N PRO A 344 25.11 31.60 -1.15
CA PRO A 344 26.18 30.62 -0.95
C PRO A 344 25.86 29.61 0.15
N THR A 345 25.20 30.05 1.23
CA THR A 345 24.81 29.21 2.36
C THR A 345 23.79 28.16 1.92
N LEU A 346 22.71 28.58 1.26
CA LEU A 346 21.70 27.66 0.74
C LEU A 346 22.27 26.74 -0.33
N ALA A 347 23.12 27.24 -1.24
CA ALA A 347 23.75 26.42 -2.26
C ALA A 347 24.58 25.28 -1.62
N GLY A 348 25.35 25.57 -0.57
CA GLY A 348 26.11 24.57 0.16
C GLY A 348 25.23 23.54 0.89
N GLN A 349 24.22 24.02 1.61
CA GLN A 349 23.30 23.16 2.39
C GLN A 349 22.46 22.26 1.48
N LEU A 350 21.93 22.79 0.37
CA LEU A 350 21.17 22.03 -0.61
C LEU A 350 22.08 21.07 -1.41
N SER A 351 23.31 21.45 -1.71
CA SER A 351 24.29 20.54 -2.34
C SER A 351 24.67 19.38 -1.42
N ALA A 352 24.80 19.62 -0.12
CA ALA A 352 25.04 18.56 0.87
C ALA A 352 23.82 17.64 1.01
N ALA A 353 22.61 18.20 1.03
CA ALA A 353 21.37 17.42 1.05
C ALA A 353 21.20 16.58 -0.22
N TRP A 354 21.60 17.12 -1.37
CA TRP A 354 21.63 16.41 -2.65
C TRP A 354 22.73 15.34 -2.69
N GLY A 355 23.90 15.62 -2.13
CA GLY A 355 24.97 14.64 -1.97
C GLY A 355 24.54 13.47 -1.09
N GLN A 356 23.84 13.77 0.01
CA GLN A 356 23.22 12.76 0.86
C GLN A 356 22.12 12.01 0.11
N LEU A 357 21.31 12.70 -0.70
CA LEU A 357 20.33 12.05 -1.58
C LEU A 357 21.00 11.04 -2.51
N LEU A 358 22.07 11.42 -3.19
CA LEU A 358 22.80 10.51 -4.08
C LEU A 358 23.45 9.35 -3.32
N ALA A 359 24.00 9.60 -2.13
CA ALA A 359 24.60 8.57 -1.28
C ALA A 359 23.54 7.59 -0.75
N ASP A 360 22.39 8.11 -0.30
CA ASP A 360 21.20 7.36 0.06
C ASP A 360 20.64 6.60 -1.15
N ASN A 361 21.11 6.82 -2.38
CA ASN A 361 20.56 6.23 -3.61
C ASN A 361 21.66 5.60 -4.49
N ALA A 362 22.79 5.23 -3.89
CA ALA A 362 23.96 4.73 -4.60
C ALA A 362 23.70 3.39 -5.32
N ASP A 363 22.68 2.65 -4.89
CA ASP A 363 22.15 1.46 -5.55
C ASP A 363 21.48 1.79 -6.90
N LEU A 364 20.82 2.94 -7.02
CA LEU A 364 20.09 3.33 -8.22
C LEU A 364 20.99 3.75 -9.39
N VAL A 365 22.25 4.11 -9.11
CA VAL A 365 23.27 4.39 -10.14
C VAL A 365 24.06 3.14 -10.55
N ASN A 366 23.82 2.00 -9.87
CA ASN A 366 24.48 0.74 -10.17
C ASN A 366 23.72 0.00 -11.29
N ALA A 367 24.33 -0.10 -12.48
CA ALA A 367 23.74 -0.81 -13.61
C ALA A 367 23.40 -2.29 -13.29
N GLY A 368 24.13 -2.94 -12.37
CA GLY A 368 23.84 -4.30 -11.90
C GLY A 368 22.59 -4.42 -11.03
N VAL A 369 22.12 -3.32 -10.43
CA VAL A 369 20.80 -3.26 -9.78
C VAL A 369 19.71 -3.32 -10.85
N TRP A 370 19.82 -2.53 -11.91
CA TRP A 370 18.85 -2.48 -13.02
C TRP A 370 18.75 -3.74 -13.87
N VAL A 371 19.85 -4.49 -14.03
CA VAL A 371 19.83 -5.79 -14.73
C VAL A 371 18.83 -6.76 -14.09
N ARG A 372 18.63 -6.69 -12.76
CA ARG A 372 17.67 -7.53 -12.03
C ARG A 372 16.21 -7.16 -12.30
N TYR A 373 15.95 -5.93 -12.77
CA TYR A 373 14.61 -5.38 -13.04
C TYR A 373 14.22 -5.36 -14.52
N GLY A 374 15.13 -5.77 -15.43
CA GLY A 374 14.88 -5.76 -16.87
C GLY A 374 13.67 -6.57 -17.33
N ASP A 375 13.17 -7.48 -16.49
CA ASP A 375 12.00 -8.33 -16.76
C ASP A 375 10.93 -8.22 -15.65
N THR A 376 10.83 -7.06 -15.00
CA THR A 376 9.91 -6.80 -13.88
C THR A 376 8.48 -7.27 -14.17
N VAL A 377 7.95 -6.98 -15.35
CA VAL A 377 6.56 -7.31 -15.71
C VAL A 377 6.35 -8.82 -15.76
N ALA A 378 7.29 -9.59 -16.29
CA ALA A 378 7.18 -11.05 -16.30
C ALA A 378 7.39 -11.63 -14.90
N ARG A 379 8.28 -11.07 -14.08
CA ARG A 379 8.45 -11.51 -12.69
C ARG A 379 7.21 -11.25 -11.84
N HIS A 380 6.63 -10.06 -11.96
CA HIS A 380 5.40 -9.67 -11.27
C HIS A 380 4.23 -10.62 -11.60
N ASN A 381 4.05 -10.96 -12.87
CA ASN A 381 2.95 -11.84 -13.30
C ASN A 381 3.31 -13.34 -13.31
N GLY A 382 4.57 -13.69 -12.97
CA GLY A 382 5.15 -14.99 -13.24
C GLY A 382 4.90 -16.07 -12.19
N TYR A 383 4.38 -15.72 -11.01
CA TYR A 383 4.28 -16.62 -9.85
C TYR A 383 3.61 -17.96 -10.15
N ALA A 384 2.56 -17.97 -10.98
CA ALA A 384 1.89 -19.20 -11.41
C ALA A 384 2.79 -20.05 -12.34
N ALA A 385 3.40 -19.40 -13.33
CA ALA A 385 4.22 -20.07 -14.34
C ALA A 385 5.55 -20.59 -13.79
N THR A 386 6.08 -19.97 -12.73
CA THR A 386 7.36 -20.35 -12.10
C THR A 386 7.19 -21.22 -10.86
N GLY A 387 5.97 -21.67 -10.55
CA GLY A 387 5.70 -22.66 -9.50
C GLY A 387 5.66 -22.13 -8.08
N HIS A 388 5.61 -20.80 -7.87
CA HIS A 388 5.55 -20.22 -6.52
C HIS A 388 4.21 -20.43 -5.80
N LEU A 389 3.14 -20.84 -6.52
CA LEU A 389 1.84 -21.08 -5.91
C LEU A 389 1.73 -22.42 -5.16
N GLY A 390 2.49 -23.44 -5.59
CA GLY A 390 2.37 -24.81 -5.10
C GLY A 390 2.47 -24.95 -3.57
N PRO A 391 3.48 -24.36 -2.90
CA PRO A 391 3.61 -24.41 -1.45
C PRO A 391 2.41 -23.81 -0.70
N ALA A 392 1.86 -22.70 -1.18
CA ALA A 392 0.69 -22.07 -0.56
C ALA A 392 -0.60 -22.90 -0.78
N ILE A 393 -0.76 -23.51 -1.95
CA ILE A 393 -1.86 -24.46 -2.22
C ILE A 393 -1.80 -25.61 -1.21
N ALA A 394 -0.61 -26.21 -1.04
CA ALA A 394 -0.40 -27.30 -0.08
C ALA A 394 -0.70 -26.86 1.35
N TRP A 395 -0.31 -25.63 1.74
CA TRP A 395 -0.57 -25.10 3.07
C TRP A 395 -2.06 -24.95 3.34
N LEU A 396 -2.84 -24.37 2.41
CA LEU A 396 -4.28 -24.19 2.60
C LEU A 396 -5.03 -25.53 2.66
N ILE A 397 -4.61 -26.52 1.87
CA ILE A 397 -5.15 -27.89 1.94
C ILE A 397 -4.83 -28.53 3.30
N ALA A 398 -3.58 -28.43 3.75
CA ALA A 398 -3.13 -28.97 5.03
C ALA A 398 -3.87 -28.30 6.22
N ALA A 399 -4.02 -26.98 6.19
CA ALA A 399 -4.80 -26.24 7.17
C ALA A 399 -6.26 -26.73 7.23
N ALA A 400 -6.91 -26.92 6.08
CA ALA A 400 -8.26 -27.44 6.02
C ALA A 400 -8.39 -28.84 6.66
N HIS A 401 -7.42 -29.73 6.43
CA HIS A 401 -7.38 -31.05 7.06
C HIS A 401 -7.18 -30.99 8.57
N ASP A 402 -6.26 -30.16 9.06
CA ASP A 402 -6.02 -30.00 10.49
C ASP A 402 -7.24 -29.45 11.23
N ILE A 403 -7.95 -28.48 10.62
CA ILE A 403 -9.21 -27.96 11.17
C ILE A 403 -10.29 -29.04 11.21
N ALA A 404 -10.42 -29.83 10.14
CA ALA A 404 -11.44 -30.87 10.05
C ALA A 404 -11.19 -32.05 11.01
N GLY A 405 -9.93 -32.35 11.31
CA GLY A 405 -9.52 -33.41 12.23
C GLY A 405 -9.50 -33.00 13.71
N SER A 406 -9.71 -31.72 14.02
CA SER A 406 -9.71 -31.23 15.39
C SER A 406 -11.08 -31.42 16.07
N PRO A 407 -11.14 -31.83 17.35
CA PRO A 407 -12.40 -31.83 18.10
C PRO A 407 -12.95 -30.40 18.14
N ARG A 408 -14.16 -30.18 17.63
CA ARG A 408 -14.83 -28.88 17.69
C ARG A 408 -15.35 -28.55 19.07
#